data_AF-A0A2G6UIF7-F1
#
_entry.id   AF-A0A2G6UIF7-F1
#
_cell.length_a   1.000
_cell.length_b   1.000
_cell.length_c   1.000
_cell.angle_alpha   90.00
_cell.angle_beta   90.00
_cell.angle_gamma   90.00
#
_symmetry.space_group_name_H-M   'P 1'
#
loop_
_entity.id
_entity.type
_entity.pdbx_description
1 polymer ?
#
loop_
_entity_poly.entity_id
_entity_poly.type
_entity_poly.pdbx_seq_one_letter_code
_entity_poly.pdbx_strand_id
1 'polypeptide(L)'
;MKKITVCTAILMAIFTNAQSWSLTGNTGIDPFSNFLGTIDSKDLSLKTNNVERMRINSMGKIGIGTAPVSNLTLKLLGNTEFIANDKEKDGFHFFSEANVLNNGLDLMWLKFNNYQTNDVGLLTLSTPLTPGDWAKPVFTVRNNGKVLIGLSWNNNVSGCTDCNNYKLFVKDGIKTEKVKVEIAADNGWADYVFDKEYQLMDLKELESYIKENKHLPEVPTTKEAIKNGIELKEMNILLLKKIEELTLHIIDLNKKVENLQNSK
;
A
#
# COMPACT_ATOMS: atom_id res chain seq x y z
N MET A 1 89.84 -43.49 29.44
CA MET A 1 89.36 -42.39 28.58
C MET A 1 87.95 -42.73 28.09
N LYS A 2 86.94 -42.00 28.59
CA LYS A 2 85.55 -42.11 28.14
C LYS A 2 85.42 -41.46 26.76
N LYS A 3 84.81 -42.13 25.78
CA LYS A 3 84.14 -41.45 24.66
C LYS A 3 82.68 -41.84 24.71
N ILE A 4 81.87 -40.83 25.03
CA ILE A 4 80.43 -40.88 25.22
C ILE A 4 79.81 -40.93 23.83
N THR A 5 79.12 -42.03 23.51
CA THR A 5 78.24 -42.10 22.35
C THR A 5 76.98 -41.30 22.67
N VAL A 6 76.84 -40.11 22.08
CA VAL A 6 75.62 -39.31 22.17
C VAL A 6 74.67 -39.83 21.09
N CYS A 7 73.71 -40.66 21.49
CA CYS A 7 72.56 -40.99 20.66
C CYS A 7 71.54 -39.85 20.75
N THR A 8 71.50 -38.99 19.73
CA THR A 8 70.46 -37.97 19.61
C THR A 8 69.19 -38.65 19.08
N ALA A 9 68.26 -38.97 19.97
CA ALA A 9 66.92 -39.41 19.57
C ALA A 9 66.13 -38.19 19.08
N ILE A 10 65.90 -38.08 17.77
CA ILE A 10 64.98 -37.10 17.19
C ILE A 10 63.56 -37.63 17.42
N LEU A 11 62.85 -37.05 18.38
CA LEU A 11 61.42 -37.32 18.59
C LEU A 11 60.64 -36.55 17.52
N MET A 12 60.29 -37.23 16.41
CA MET A 12 59.46 -36.63 15.37
C MET A 12 57.99 -36.71 15.82
N ALA A 13 57.48 -35.64 16.41
CA ALA A 13 56.07 -35.52 16.76
C ALA A 13 55.24 -35.38 15.47
N ILE A 14 54.49 -36.43 15.12
CA ILE A 14 53.52 -36.37 14.02
C ILE A 14 52.30 -35.63 14.57
N PHE A 15 52.23 -34.32 14.31
CA PHE A 15 50.99 -33.59 14.53
C PHE A 15 50.01 -33.98 13.42
N THR A 16 49.07 -34.86 13.74
CA THR A 16 47.85 -35.03 12.93
C THR A 16 47.01 -33.78 13.15
N ASN A 17 47.26 -32.74 12.36
CA ASN A 17 46.35 -31.62 12.32
C ASN A 17 45.03 -32.15 11.75
N ALA A 18 43.95 -32.04 12.51
CA ALA A 18 42.62 -32.09 11.90
C ALA A 18 42.62 -31.08 10.74
N GLN A 19 42.08 -31.46 9.59
CA GLN A 19 41.97 -30.51 8.48
C GLN A 19 41.13 -29.31 8.93
N SER A 20 41.80 -28.18 9.13
CA SER A 20 41.16 -26.92 9.45
C SER A 20 40.55 -26.29 8.20
N TRP A 21 39.51 -25.48 8.38
CA TRP A 21 39.05 -24.60 7.32
C TRP A 21 40.05 -23.45 7.15
N SER A 22 40.66 -23.33 5.96
CA SER A 22 41.63 -22.28 5.67
C SER A 22 40.97 -20.91 5.53
N LEU A 23 41.66 -19.85 5.95
CA LEU A 23 41.23 -18.45 5.72
C LEU A 23 41.22 -18.06 4.23
N THR A 24 41.96 -18.79 3.40
CA THR A 24 41.99 -18.60 1.94
C THR A 24 41.10 -19.61 1.19
N GLY A 25 40.33 -20.42 1.92
CA GLY A 25 39.50 -21.49 1.36
C GLY A 25 40.26 -22.80 1.14
N ASN A 26 39.48 -23.88 0.98
CA ASN A 26 39.98 -25.24 0.77
C ASN A 26 39.63 -25.69 -0.67
N THR A 27 40.53 -26.43 -1.33
CA THR A 27 40.29 -27.04 -2.65
C THR A 27 40.06 -28.56 -2.52
N GLY A 28 39.45 -29.19 -3.52
CA GLY A 28 39.24 -30.66 -3.54
C GLY A 28 38.16 -31.18 -2.57
N ILE A 29 37.21 -30.33 -2.17
CA ILE A 29 36.11 -30.65 -1.24
C ILE A 29 35.07 -31.57 -1.92
N ASP A 30 34.68 -32.65 -1.23
CA ASP A 30 33.51 -33.48 -1.55
C ASP A 30 32.30 -33.03 -0.68
N PRO A 31 31.22 -32.48 -1.27
CA PRO A 31 30.05 -31.98 -0.53
C PRO A 31 29.33 -33.03 0.32
N PHE A 32 29.50 -34.33 0.05
CA PHE A 32 28.86 -35.39 0.83
C PHE A 32 29.60 -35.70 2.13
N SER A 33 30.92 -35.51 2.18
CA SER A 33 31.78 -35.95 3.29
C SER A 33 32.55 -34.81 3.96
N ASN A 34 32.59 -33.61 3.36
CA ASN A 34 33.31 -32.46 3.88
C ASN A 34 32.36 -31.26 4.05
N PHE A 35 32.39 -30.61 5.22
CA PHE A 35 31.54 -29.47 5.51
C PHE A 35 32.14 -28.56 6.60
N LEU A 36 31.66 -27.32 6.66
CA LEU A 36 31.87 -26.41 7.78
C LEU A 36 30.69 -26.58 8.75
N GLY A 37 30.91 -27.17 9.93
CA GLY A 37 29.83 -27.42 10.89
C GLY A 37 30.23 -28.29 12.07
N THR A 38 29.22 -28.79 12.78
CA THR A 38 29.32 -29.70 13.93
C THR A 38 28.73 -31.08 13.57
N ILE A 39 29.18 -32.14 14.24
CA ILE A 39 28.65 -33.51 14.10
C ILE A 39 27.77 -33.94 15.28
N ASP A 40 27.70 -33.12 16.31
CA ASP A 40 26.89 -33.34 17.51
C ASP A 40 25.73 -32.33 17.57
N SER A 41 24.90 -32.41 18.60
CA SER A 41 23.74 -31.52 18.78
C SER A 41 24.14 -30.11 19.28
N LYS A 42 25.25 -29.57 18.79
CA LYS A 42 25.73 -28.22 19.10
C LYS A 42 25.55 -27.27 17.92
N ASP A 43 25.31 -26.02 18.25
CA ASP A 43 25.10 -24.95 17.28
C ASP A 43 26.41 -24.57 16.56
N LEU A 44 26.31 -24.19 15.28
CA LEU A 44 27.39 -23.52 14.57
C LEU A 44 27.27 -22.00 14.75
N SER A 45 28.24 -21.38 15.42
CA SER A 45 28.29 -19.93 15.68
C SER A 45 29.39 -19.25 14.86
N LEU A 46 29.02 -18.18 14.14
CA LEU A 46 29.95 -17.30 13.41
C LEU A 46 30.12 -15.98 14.18
N LYS A 47 31.37 -15.63 14.49
CA LYS A 47 31.71 -14.49 15.36
C LYS A 47 32.66 -13.51 14.68
N THR A 48 32.50 -12.21 14.98
CA THR A 48 33.50 -11.18 14.70
C THR A 48 33.75 -10.36 15.97
N ASN A 49 35.01 -10.00 16.24
CA ASN A 49 35.40 -9.32 17.48
C ASN A 49 34.90 -10.05 18.75
N ASN A 50 34.94 -11.38 18.76
CA ASN A 50 34.40 -12.24 19.82
C ASN A 50 32.88 -12.06 20.10
N VAL A 51 32.13 -11.44 19.19
CA VAL A 51 30.68 -11.29 19.27
C VAL A 51 30.00 -12.15 18.19
N GLU A 52 28.97 -12.91 18.57
CA GLU A 52 28.18 -13.70 17.63
C GLU A 52 27.39 -12.81 16.67
N ARG A 53 27.50 -13.14 15.36
CA ARG A 53 26.82 -12.44 14.27
C ARG A 53 25.79 -13.31 13.58
N MET A 54 26.07 -14.61 13.46
CA MET A 54 25.16 -15.58 12.89
C MET A 54 25.27 -16.89 13.67
N ARG A 55 24.15 -17.60 13.79
CA ARG A 55 24.08 -18.93 14.36
C ARG A 55 23.16 -19.83 13.54
N ILE A 56 23.57 -21.07 13.35
CA ILE A 56 22.70 -22.18 12.92
C ILE A 56 22.57 -23.12 14.12
N ASN A 57 21.36 -23.27 14.68
CA ASN A 57 21.17 -24.17 15.81
C ASN A 57 21.11 -25.64 15.38
N SER A 58 21.19 -26.56 16.33
CA SER A 58 21.11 -28.01 16.07
C SER A 58 19.80 -28.48 15.43
N MET A 59 18.75 -27.65 15.38
CA MET A 59 17.49 -27.90 14.66
C MET A 59 17.48 -27.31 13.24
N GLY A 60 18.60 -26.77 12.75
CA GLY A 60 18.72 -26.15 11.42
C GLY A 60 18.10 -24.76 11.29
N LYS A 61 17.78 -24.09 12.40
CA LYS A 61 17.22 -22.73 12.41
C LYS A 61 18.33 -21.69 12.45
N ILE A 62 18.18 -20.62 11.68
CA ILE A 62 19.21 -19.60 11.48
C ILE A 62 18.81 -18.30 12.16
N GLY A 63 19.77 -17.68 12.87
CA GLY A 63 19.65 -16.35 13.44
C GLY A 63 20.80 -15.48 12.93
N ILE A 64 20.50 -14.28 12.42
CA ILE A 64 21.51 -13.27 12.05
C ILE A 64 21.25 -12.01 12.89
N GLY A 65 22.27 -11.56 13.62
CA GLY A 65 22.15 -10.48 14.61
C GLY A 65 21.34 -10.86 15.85
N THR A 66 20.82 -12.09 15.93
CA THR A 66 19.97 -12.58 17.02
C THR A 66 20.06 -14.10 17.13
N ALA A 67 19.63 -14.66 18.26
CA ALA A 67 19.50 -16.10 18.42
C ALA A 67 18.34 -16.65 17.58
N PRO A 68 18.47 -17.85 16.98
CA PRO A 68 17.36 -18.55 16.33
C PRO A 68 16.19 -18.78 17.29
N VAL A 69 14.97 -18.86 16.76
CA VAL A 69 13.74 -19.18 17.51
C VAL A 69 13.10 -20.44 16.95
N SER A 70 12.34 -21.16 17.77
CA SER A 70 11.82 -22.48 17.41
C SER A 70 10.81 -22.46 16.26
N ASN A 71 10.07 -21.36 16.09
CA ASN A 71 8.99 -21.24 15.11
C ASN A 71 9.41 -20.57 13.79
N LEU A 72 10.68 -20.19 13.61
CA LEU A 72 11.16 -19.55 12.37
C LEU A 72 12.39 -20.26 11.83
N THR A 73 12.42 -20.52 10.52
CA THR A 73 13.61 -21.03 9.83
C THR A 73 14.74 -20.01 9.80
N LEU A 74 14.43 -18.73 9.61
CA LEU A 74 15.38 -17.63 9.62
C LEU A 74 14.83 -16.46 10.44
N LYS A 75 15.64 -15.94 11.37
CA LYS A 75 15.35 -14.71 12.13
C LYS A 75 16.48 -13.71 11.94
N LEU A 76 16.14 -12.52 11.43
CA LEU A 76 17.08 -11.42 11.22
C LEU A 76 16.82 -10.32 12.26
N LEU A 77 17.88 -9.72 12.79
CA LEU A 77 17.80 -8.50 13.60
C LEU A 77 18.69 -7.41 12.97
N GLY A 78 18.05 -6.33 12.53
CA GLY A 78 18.71 -5.17 11.90
C GLY A 78 18.10 -4.81 10.55
N ASN A 79 18.55 -3.68 9.98
CA ASN A 79 18.16 -3.26 8.64
C ASN A 79 18.75 -4.23 7.61
N THR A 80 17.90 -4.76 6.73
CA THR A 80 18.31 -5.67 5.66
C THR A 80 18.00 -5.00 4.33
N GLU A 81 19.00 -4.94 3.44
CA GLU A 81 18.85 -4.43 2.08
C GLU A 81 19.06 -5.58 1.09
N PHE A 82 18.17 -5.68 0.10
CA PHE A 82 18.31 -6.64 -1.00
C PHE A 82 18.68 -5.87 -2.25
N ILE A 83 19.94 -6.01 -2.69
CA ILE A 83 20.45 -5.34 -3.89
C ILE A 83 20.57 -6.38 -5.01
N ALA A 84 19.81 -6.21 -6.09
CA ALA A 84 19.98 -6.98 -7.33
C ALA A 84 20.83 -6.16 -8.31
N ASN A 85 22.09 -6.55 -8.50
CA ASN A 85 23.08 -5.81 -9.31
C ASN A 85 23.22 -6.33 -10.76
N ASP A 86 22.31 -7.18 -11.23
CA ASP A 86 22.38 -7.80 -12.55
C ASP A 86 21.20 -7.37 -13.43
N LYS A 87 21.44 -7.13 -14.72
CA LYS A 87 20.43 -6.67 -15.69
C LYS A 87 19.46 -7.78 -16.13
N GLU A 88 19.63 -9.00 -15.64
CA GLU A 88 18.91 -10.20 -16.10
C GLU A 88 18.21 -10.99 -14.98
N LYS A 89 17.97 -10.42 -13.79
CA LYS A 89 17.34 -11.15 -12.68
C LYS A 89 16.22 -10.37 -12.00
N ASP A 90 15.13 -11.08 -11.68
CA ASP A 90 13.99 -10.56 -10.91
C ASP A 90 14.27 -10.55 -9.39
N GLY A 91 13.54 -9.66 -8.70
CA GLY A 91 13.79 -9.21 -7.31
C GLY A 91 13.15 -10.04 -6.19
N PHE A 92 12.51 -9.35 -5.24
CA PHE A 92 12.02 -9.93 -3.98
C PHE A 92 10.76 -10.79 -4.18
N HIS A 93 10.88 -12.12 -4.05
CA HIS A 93 9.80 -13.07 -4.36
C HIS A 93 9.17 -13.70 -3.10
N PHE A 94 7.83 -13.72 -3.04
CA PHE A 94 7.05 -14.58 -2.13
C PHE A 94 6.24 -15.57 -2.97
N PHE A 95 6.45 -16.87 -2.80
CA PHE A 95 5.67 -17.90 -3.49
C PHE A 95 4.92 -18.79 -2.49
N SER A 96 3.70 -19.19 -2.85
CA SER A 96 2.90 -20.19 -2.16
C SER A 96 2.43 -21.22 -3.18
N GLU A 97 2.93 -22.44 -3.07
CA GLU A 97 2.60 -23.56 -3.98
C GLU A 97 1.43 -24.42 -3.46
N ALA A 98 0.72 -23.95 -2.42
CA ALA A 98 -0.40 -24.65 -1.79
C ALA A 98 -1.78 -24.17 -2.30
N ASN A 99 -2.77 -25.08 -2.32
CA ASN A 99 -4.19 -24.71 -2.48
C ASN A 99 -4.68 -24.04 -1.18
N VAL A 100 -5.06 -22.75 -1.25
CA VAL A 100 -5.63 -22.02 -0.10
C VAL A 100 -7.14 -22.25 -0.03
N LEU A 101 -7.63 -22.91 1.02
CA LEU A 101 -9.07 -23.05 1.28
C LEU A 101 -9.39 -22.98 2.78
N ASN A 102 -10.41 -22.17 3.12
CA ASN A 102 -11.02 -21.94 4.45
C ASN A 102 -10.06 -21.58 5.60
N ASN A 103 -9.80 -20.27 5.75
CA ASN A 103 -8.92 -19.59 6.71
C ASN A 103 -7.45 -19.48 6.30
N GLY A 104 -7.20 -19.28 5.00
CA GLY A 104 -5.89 -18.81 4.52
C GLY A 104 -5.51 -17.46 5.15
N LEU A 105 -4.23 -17.29 5.46
CA LEU A 105 -3.65 -16.01 5.88
C LEU A 105 -3.09 -15.25 4.68
N ASP A 106 -2.91 -13.94 4.80
CA ASP A 106 -2.26 -13.14 3.77
C ASP A 106 -0.84 -13.65 3.50
N LEU A 107 -0.45 -13.70 2.22
CA LEU A 107 0.90 -14.10 1.79
C LEU A 107 1.99 -13.16 2.35
N MET A 108 1.64 -11.90 2.59
CA MET A 108 2.55 -10.88 3.11
C MET A 108 1.84 -9.98 4.13
N TRP A 109 2.46 -9.80 5.29
CA TRP A 109 2.01 -8.85 6.32
C TRP A 109 3.01 -7.70 6.41
N LEU A 110 2.61 -6.52 5.95
CA LEU A 110 3.30 -5.27 6.26
C LEU A 110 2.59 -4.68 7.48
N LYS A 111 3.18 -4.81 8.67
CA LYS A 111 2.60 -4.26 9.91
C LYS A 111 3.65 -3.69 10.85
N PHE A 112 3.25 -2.67 11.60
CA PHE A 112 3.97 -2.27 12.80
C PHE A 112 3.54 -3.14 13.97
N ASN A 113 4.50 -3.60 14.78
CA ASN A 113 4.18 -4.34 16.01
C ASN A 113 3.61 -3.45 17.13
N ASN A 114 3.77 -2.14 17.01
CA ASN A 114 3.29 -1.15 17.95
C ASN A 114 2.43 -0.11 17.24
N TYR A 115 1.36 0.34 17.89
CA TYR A 115 0.53 1.43 17.42
C TYR A 115 1.37 2.70 17.21
N GLN A 116 1.19 3.36 16.05
CA GLN A 116 1.85 4.61 15.70
C GLN A 116 0.80 5.73 15.67
N THR A 117 0.95 6.73 16.53
CA THR A 117 0.01 7.86 16.67
C THR A 117 0.08 8.85 15.50
N ASN A 118 1.15 8.82 14.70
CA ASN A 118 1.52 9.81 13.70
C ASN A 118 1.20 9.41 12.24
N ASP A 119 0.11 8.68 12.02
CA ASP A 119 -0.37 8.20 10.70
C ASP A 119 0.76 7.83 9.72
N VAL A 120 1.65 6.93 10.11
CA VAL A 120 2.80 6.55 9.27
C VAL A 120 2.37 5.77 8.01
N GLY A 121 3.22 5.81 6.98
CA GLY A 121 3.01 5.00 5.77
C GLY A 121 3.26 3.52 6.05
N LEU A 122 2.28 2.68 5.72
CA LEU A 122 2.38 1.23 5.74
C LEU A 122 3.14 0.69 4.52
N LEU A 123 2.83 1.26 3.35
CA LEU A 123 3.50 1.00 2.09
C LEU A 123 3.70 2.34 1.39
N THR A 124 4.91 2.61 0.92
CA THR A 124 5.20 3.81 0.14
C THR A 124 6.07 3.43 -1.04
N LEU A 125 5.57 3.72 -2.24
CA LEU A 125 6.34 3.67 -3.47
C LEU A 125 6.76 5.09 -3.81
N SER A 126 8.07 5.30 -3.90
CA SER A 126 8.66 6.60 -4.16
C SER A 126 9.57 6.50 -5.37
N THR A 127 9.45 7.45 -6.29
CA THR A 127 10.36 7.57 -7.42
C THR A 127 10.73 9.04 -7.59
N PRO A 128 11.99 9.38 -7.83
CA PRO A 128 12.36 10.74 -8.19
C PRO A 128 11.71 11.10 -9.53
N LEU A 129 10.90 12.16 -9.57
CA LEU A 129 10.32 12.66 -10.82
C LEU A 129 11.37 13.35 -11.70
N THR A 130 12.44 13.86 -11.09
CA THR A 130 13.61 14.45 -11.76
C THR A 130 14.90 14.07 -11.03
N PRO A 131 16.06 14.08 -11.71
CA PRO A 131 17.35 13.93 -11.05
C PRO A 131 17.50 14.94 -9.91
N GLY A 132 17.83 14.46 -8.70
CA GLY A 132 17.93 15.31 -7.50
C GLY A 132 16.68 15.38 -6.61
N ASP A 133 15.56 14.75 -7.00
CA ASP A 133 14.30 14.76 -6.25
C ASP A 133 14.13 13.51 -5.37
N TRP A 134 14.90 13.39 -4.29
CA TRP A 134 15.08 12.15 -3.52
C TRP A 134 14.01 11.83 -2.46
N ALA A 135 12.72 12.05 -2.73
CA ALA A 135 11.61 11.17 -2.30
C ALA A 135 10.25 11.86 -2.43
N LYS A 136 9.52 11.55 -3.50
CA LYS A 136 8.08 11.87 -3.58
C LYS A 136 7.30 10.57 -3.62
N PRO A 137 6.42 10.31 -2.62
CA PRO A 137 5.57 9.14 -2.64
C PRO A 137 4.60 9.27 -3.82
N VAL A 138 4.80 8.44 -4.85
CA VAL A 138 3.87 8.35 -5.98
C VAL A 138 2.62 7.60 -5.55
N PHE A 139 2.78 6.62 -4.65
CA PHE A 139 1.70 5.84 -4.06
C PHE A 139 2.01 5.58 -2.59
N THR A 140 1.05 5.83 -1.70
CA THR A 140 1.20 5.48 -0.28
C THR A 140 -0.10 4.93 0.30
N VAL A 141 0.04 3.86 1.09
CA VAL A 141 -0.99 3.32 1.98
C VAL A 141 -0.62 3.73 3.39
N ARG A 142 -1.57 4.34 4.11
CA ARG A 142 -1.37 4.89 5.46
C ARG A 142 -1.97 3.97 6.51
N ASN A 143 -1.51 4.11 7.77
CA ASN A 143 -2.03 3.32 8.89
C ASN A 143 -3.52 3.59 9.19
N ASN A 144 -4.04 4.78 8.87
CA ASN A 144 -5.48 5.09 8.96
C ASN A 144 -6.33 4.48 7.81
N GLY A 145 -5.72 3.66 6.95
CA GLY A 145 -6.36 2.99 5.81
C GLY A 145 -6.55 3.87 4.57
N LYS A 146 -5.96 5.08 4.53
CA LYS A 146 -6.00 5.93 3.33
C LYS A 146 -5.00 5.46 2.29
N VAL A 147 -5.39 5.60 1.03
CA VAL A 147 -4.56 5.40 -0.16
C VAL A 147 -4.42 6.75 -0.87
N LEU A 148 -3.19 7.19 -1.07
CA LEU A 148 -2.89 8.49 -1.68
C LEU A 148 -2.02 8.27 -2.92
N ILE A 149 -2.43 8.85 -4.05
CA ILE A 149 -1.74 8.74 -5.34
C ILE A 149 -1.40 10.14 -5.87
N GLY A 150 -0.14 10.36 -6.24
CA GLY A 150 0.33 11.59 -6.88
C GLY A 150 0.68 12.74 -5.92
N LEU A 151 1.16 12.46 -4.70
CA LEU A 151 1.54 13.50 -3.73
C LEU A 151 2.99 14.01 -3.91
N SER A 152 3.21 15.26 -3.48
CA SER A 152 4.56 15.83 -3.28
C SER A 152 4.91 15.83 -1.78
N TRP A 153 6.20 15.69 -1.45
CA TRP A 153 6.86 15.56 -0.12
C TRP A 153 6.03 15.92 1.13
N ASN A 154 6.19 15.11 2.19
CA ASN A 154 5.70 15.21 3.60
C ASN A 154 4.33 14.58 3.95
N ASN A 155 3.66 13.92 3.02
CA ASN A 155 2.32 13.33 3.23
C ASN A 155 1.24 14.34 3.70
N ASN A 156 1.54 15.64 3.77
CA ASN A 156 0.51 16.65 3.82
C ASN A 156 -0.06 16.79 2.43
N VAL A 157 -1.36 16.59 2.31
CA VAL A 157 -2.08 16.93 1.09
C VAL A 157 -2.29 18.44 1.08
N SER A 158 -1.25 19.19 0.72
CA SER A 158 -1.34 20.64 0.52
C SER A 158 -2.45 20.93 -0.49
N GLY A 159 -3.43 21.75 -0.10
CA GLY A 159 -4.57 22.10 -0.94
C GLY A 159 -5.78 21.18 -0.85
N CYS A 160 -5.80 20.18 0.03
CA CYS A 160 -6.98 19.34 0.25
C CYS A 160 -7.46 19.38 1.70
N THR A 161 -8.36 20.32 1.98
CA THR A 161 -8.88 20.59 3.33
C THR A 161 -9.82 19.50 3.85
N ASP A 162 -10.42 18.72 2.96
CA ASP A 162 -11.44 17.70 3.25
C ASP A 162 -10.96 16.26 2.92
N CYS A 163 -9.71 16.07 2.49
CA CYS A 163 -9.08 14.76 2.28
C CYS A 163 -9.12 13.83 3.50
N ASN A 164 -9.53 14.32 4.66
CA ASN A 164 -9.82 13.51 5.83
C ASN A 164 -11.06 12.64 5.71
N ASN A 165 -11.99 13.01 4.84
CA ASN A 165 -13.26 12.31 4.65
C ASN A 165 -13.19 11.20 3.60
N TYR A 166 -12.09 11.11 2.83
CA TYR A 166 -11.93 10.12 1.76
C TYR A 166 -10.86 9.08 2.10
N LYS A 167 -11.14 7.83 1.73
CA LYS A 167 -10.18 6.72 1.84
C LYS A 167 -9.23 6.62 0.65
N LEU A 168 -9.63 7.10 -0.53
CA LEU A 168 -8.79 7.13 -1.73
C LEU A 168 -8.69 8.58 -2.23
N PHE A 169 -7.47 9.07 -2.41
CA PHE A 169 -7.18 10.34 -3.05
C PHE A 169 -6.27 10.13 -4.25
N VAL A 170 -6.64 10.71 -5.38
CA VAL A 170 -5.88 10.63 -6.63
C VAL A 170 -5.70 12.04 -7.18
N LYS A 171 -4.47 12.54 -7.16
CA LYS A 171 -4.13 13.78 -7.83
C LYS A 171 -4.14 13.58 -9.35
N ASP A 172 -4.52 14.61 -10.09
CA ASP A 172 -4.54 14.65 -11.57
C ASP A 172 -5.62 13.73 -12.22
N GLY A 173 -6.50 13.14 -11.42
CA GLY A 173 -7.75 12.51 -11.88
C GLY A 173 -7.68 11.00 -12.13
N ILE A 174 -8.83 10.41 -12.50
CA ILE A 174 -9.00 8.98 -12.79
C ILE A 174 -9.64 8.84 -14.17
N LYS A 175 -8.99 8.12 -15.09
CA LYS A 175 -9.59 7.70 -16.37
C LYS A 175 -10.05 6.25 -16.25
N THR A 176 -11.34 6.02 -16.49
CA THR A 176 -11.96 4.68 -16.37
C THR A 176 -13.12 4.55 -17.36
N GLU A 177 -13.41 3.34 -17.80
CA GLU A 177 -14.53 3.03 -18.69
C GLU A 177 -15.86 2.92 -17.92
N LYS A 178 -15.80 2.66 -16.60
CA LYS A 178 -16.99 2.45 -15.78
C LYS A 178 -16.78 2.90 -14.34
N VAL A 179 -17.77 3.59 -13.80
CA VAL A 179 -17.91 3.94 -12.39
C VAL A 179 -19.33 3.61 -11.96
N LYS A 180 -19.47 2.89 -10.83
CA LYS A 180 -20.76 2.70 -10.15
C LYS A 180 -20.67 3.41 -8.81
N VAL A 181 -21.62 4.29 -8.52
CA VAL A 181 -21.73 4.95 -7.22
C VAL A 181 -22.96 4.38 -6.51
N GLU A 182 -22.74 3.76 -5.36
CA GLU A 182 -23.82 3.20 -4.55
C GLU A 182 -24.51 4.31 -3.74
N ILE A 183 -25.83 4.16 -3.57
CA ILE A 183 -26.65 5.05 -2.76
C ILE A 183 -27.03 4.28 -1.51
N ALA A 184 -26.53 4.70 -0.35
CA ALA A 184 -26.61 3.94 0.90
C ALA A 184 -28.01 3.95 1.55
N ALA A 185 -28.97 4.74 1.05
CA ALA A 185 -30.31 4.85 1.61
C ALA A 185 -31.38 5.10 0.52
N ASP A 186 -32.57 4.52 0.71
CA ASP A 186 -33.70 4.56 -0.25
C ASP A 186 -34.23 5.99 -0.49
N ASN A 187 -34.00 6.93 0.43
CA ASN A 187 -34.49 8.30 0.36
C ASN A 187 -33.56 9.28 -0.40
N GLY A 188 -32.52 8.76 -1.07
CA GLY A 188 -31.55 9.57 -1.79
C GLY A 188 -31.90 9.86 -3.25
N TRP A 189 -32.98 9.29 -3.79
CA TRP A 189 -33.33 9.41 -5.21
C TRP A 189 -34.39 10.49 -5.46
N ALA A 190 -34.36 11.15 -6.62
CA ALA A 190 -35.10 12.40 -6.85
C ALA A 190 -36.62 12.24 -7.07
N ASP A 191 -37.14 11.00 -7.14
CA ASP A 191 -38.54 10.70 -7.51
C ASP A 191 -39.61 11.44 -6.69
N TYR A 192 -39.26 11.94 -5.50
CA TYR A 192 -40.15 12.76 -4.66
C TYR A 192 -40.66 14.04 -5.35
N VAL A 193 -40.04 14.48 -6.45
CA VAL A 193 -40.53 15.61 -7.26
C VAL A 193 -41.94 15.35 -7.82
N PHE A 194 -42.31 14.08 -7.99
CA PHE A 194 -43.64 13.69 -8.47
C PHE A 194 -44.69 13.51 -7.36
N ASP A 195 -44.31 13.68 -6.10
CA ASP A 195 -45.25 13.60 -4.99
C ASP A 195 -46.26 14.75 -5.04
N LYS A 196 -47.50 14.47 -4.63
CA LYS A 196 -48.59 15.45 -4.65
C LYS A 196 -48.33 16.66 -3.75
N GLU A 197 -47.48 16.50 -2.74
CA GLU A 197 -47.10 17.54 -1.80
C GLU A 197 -45.91 18.37 -2.29
N TYR A 198 -45.25 17.96 -3.39
CA TYR A 198 -44.09 18.66 -3.94
C TYR A 198 -44.47 20.06 -4.41
N GLN A 199 -43.79 21.06 -3.85
CA GLN A 199 -44.02 22.47 -4.19
C GLN A 199 -43.14 22.87 -5.37
N LEU A 200 -43.66 22.71 -6.59
CA LEU A 200 -43.01 23.18 -7.79
C LEU A 200 -43.02 24.72 -7.84
N MET A 201 -41.84 25.34 -7.95
CA MET A 201 -41.68 26.80 -8.05
C MET A 201 -42.40 27.35 -9.28
N ASP A 202 -43.12 28.48 -9.16
CA ASP A 202 -43.78 29.09 -10.32
C ASP A 202 -42.76 29.62 -11.33
N LEU A 203 -43.06 29.54 -12.62
CA LEU A 203 -42.14 29.96 -13.68
C LEU A 203 -41.77 31.45 -13.59
N LYS A 204 -42.64 32.33 -13.09
CA LYS A 204 -42.32 33.76 -12.89
C LYS A 204 -41.36 33.98 -11.73
N GLU A 205 -41.53 33.20 -10.66
CA GLU A 205 -40.61 33.22 -9.51
C GLU A 205 -39.25 32.66 -9.91
N LEU A 206 -39.22 31.55 -10.63
CA LEU A 206 -38.01 30.94 -11.18
C LEU A 206 -37.28 31.91 -12.13
N GLU A 207 -38.01 32.59 -13.03
CA GLU A 207 -37.44 33.59 -13.93
C GLU A 207 -36.80 34.74 -13.14
N SER A 208 -37.49 35.23 -12.11
CA SER A 208 -36.99 36.30 -11.24
C SER A 208 -35.73 35.85 -10.50
N TYR A 209 -35.74 34.63 -9.95
CA TYR A 209 -34.58 34.03 -9.27
C TYR A 209 -33.37 33.93 -10.19
N ILE A 210 -33.54 33.44 -11.43
CA ILE A 210 -32.46 33.29 -12.40
C ILE A 210 -31.91 34.66 -12.82
N LYS A 211 -32.78 35.67 -13.00
CA LYS A 211 -32.35 37.04 -13.34
C LYS A 211 -31.45 37.64 -12.27
N GLU A 212 -31.77 37.40 -11.00
CA GLU A 212 -31.03 37.89 -9.84
C GLU A 212 -29.76 37.07 -9.57
N ASN A 213 -29.86 35.74 -9.50
CA ASN A 213 -28.79 34.87 -9.00
C ASN A 213 -27.90 34.27 -10.10
N LYS A 214 -28.32 34.31 -11.38
CA LYS A 214 -27.57 33.76 -12.54
C LYS A 214 -27.29 32.25 -12.48
N HIS A 215 -28.00 31.51 -11.65
CA HIS A 215 -28.00 30.04 -11.62
C HIS A 215 -29.39 29.52 -11.22
N LEU A 216 -29.61 28.22 -11.36
CA LEU A 216 -30.84 27.57 -10.90
C LEU A 216 -30.86 27.45 -9.37
N PRO A 217 -32.05 27.44 -8.73
CA PRO A 217 -32.16 27.14 -7.31
C PRO A 217 -31.45 25.84 -6.93
N GLU A 218 -30.80 25.82 -5.76
CA GLU A 218 -30.04 24.69 -5.20
C GLU A 218 -28.77 24.27 -5.96
N VAL A 219 -28.58 24.73 -7.19
CA VAL A 219 -27.35 24.47 -7.96
C VAL A 219 -26.23 25.35 -7.41
N PRO A 220 -25.08 24.78 -7.01
CA PRO A 220 -23.98 25.55 -6.47
C PRO A 220 -23.43 26.53 -7.51
N THR A 221 -23.01 27.70 -7.03
CA THR A 221 -22.32 28.68 -7.87
C THR A 221 -20.97 28.14 -8.33
N THR A 222 -20.42 28.70 -9.41
CA THR A 222 -19.06 28.37 -9.87
C THR A 222 -18.01 28.58 -8.77
N LYS A 223 -18.19 29.60 -7.92
CA LYS A 223 -17.28 29.87 -6.80
C LYS A 223 -17.33 28.77 -5.75
N GLU A 224 -18.52 28.28 -5.42
CA GLU A 224 -18.69 27.18 -4.46
C GLU A 224 -18.15 25.86 -5.02
N ALA A 225 -18.41 25.57 -6.29
CA ALA A 225 -17.90 24.37 -6.96
C ALA A 225 -16.37 24.33 -7.02
N ILE A 226 -15.71 25.46 -7.32
CA ILE A 226 -14.24 25.55 -7.32
C ILE A 226 -13.67 25.39 -5.91
N LYS A 227 -14.35 25.96 -4.91
CA LYS A 227 -13.85 25.96 -3.51
C LYS A 227 -14.01 24.60 -2.83
N ASN A 228 -15.16 23.95 -3.02
CA ASN A 228 -15.56 22.78 -2.25
C ASN A 228 -15.51 21.48 -3.07
N GLY A 229 -15.30 21.56 -4.39
CA GLY A 229 -15.52 20.43 -5.28
C GLY A 229 -17.01 20.13 -5.49
N ILE A 230 -17.29 19.05 -6.24
CA ILE A 230 -18.64 18.56 -6.51
C ILE A 230 -18.64 17.06 -6.25
N GLU A 231 -19.51 16.61 -5.35
CA GLU A 231 -19.76 15.19 -5.17
C GLU A 231 -20.60 14.64 -6.34
N LEU A 232 -20.09 13.60 -6.99
CA LEU A 232 -20.68 13.05 -8.22
C LEU A 232 -22.12 12.56 -8.02
N LYS A 233 -22.40 11.91 -6.90
CA LYS A 233 -23.72 11.35 -6.59
C LYS A 233 -24.74 12.46 -6.37
N GLU A 234 -24.41 13.41 -5.50
CA GLU A 234 -25.24 14.55 -5.12
C GLU A 234 -25.56 15.40 -6.36
N MET A 235 -24.57 15.64 -7.22
CA MET A 235 -24.80 16.37 -8.46
C MET A 235 -25.71 15.62 -9.43
N ASN A 236 -25.53 14.31 -9.60
CA ASN A 236 -26.42 13.53 -10.47
C ASN A 236 -27.86 13.51 -9.96
N ILE A 237 -28.07 13.41 -8.64
CA ILE A 237 -29.40 13.50 -8.03
C ILE A 237 -30.00 14.89 -8.25
N LEU A 238 -29.22 15.95 -8.05
CA LEU A 238 -29.67 17.32 -8.27
C LEU A 238 -30.02 17.58 -9.75
N LEU A 239 -29.22 17.08 -10.68
CA LEU A 239 -29.51 17.15 -12.12
C LEU A 239 -30.80 16.40 -12.46
N LEU A 240 -31.02 15.21 -11.90
CA LEU A 240 -32.25 14.45 -12.09
C LEU A 240 -33.46 15.23 -11.56
N LYS A 241 -33.38 15.79 -10.35
CA LYS A 241 -34.41 16.67 -9.78
C LYS A 241 -34.77 17.81 -10.74
N LYS A 242 -33.76 18.50 -11.30
CA LYS A 242 -34.01 19.62 -12.23
C LYS A 242 -34.62 19.17 -13.57
N ILE A 243 -34.30 17.96 -14.03
CA ILE A 243 -34.94 17.36 -15.21
C ILE A 243 -36.43 17.03 -14.93
N GLU A 244 -36.75 16.52 -13.75
CA GLU A 244 -38.12 16.19 -13.34
C GLU A 244 -38.98 17.46 -13.16
N GLU A 245 -38.45 18.49 -12.50
CA GLU A 245 -39.09 19.81 -12.39
C GLU A 245 -39.38 20.42 -13.78
N LEU A 246 -38.40 20.36 -14.69
CA LEU A 246 -38.57 20.81 -16.07
C LEU A 246 -39.66 20.01 -16.78
N THR A 247 -39.73 18.70 -16.56
CA THR A 247 -40.75 17.82 -17.14
C THR A 247 -42.15 18.22 -16.65
N LEU A 248 -42.32 18.55 -15.37
CA LEU A 248 -43.60 19.03 -14.83
C LEU A 248 -44.02 20.37 -15.47
N HIS A 249 -43.09 21.31 -15.65
CA HIS A 249 -43.37 22.56 -16.34
C HIS A 249 -43.78 22.35 -17.81
N ILE A 250 -43.15 21.41 -18.51
CA ILE A 250 -43.51 21.07 -19.90
C ILE A 250 -44.91 20.46 -19.97
N ILE A 251 -45.26 19.57 -19.04
CA ILE A 251 -46.62 18.99 -18.96
C ILE A 251 -47.67 20.08 -18.72
N ASP A 252 -47.41 21.03 -17.81
CA ASP A 252 -48.31 22.16 -17.55
C ASP A 252 -48.45 23.08 -18.78
N LEU A 253 -47.35 23.39 -19.47
CA LEU A 253 -47.37 24.14 -20.71
C LEU A 253 -48.18 23.44 -21.80
N ASN A 254 -48.02 22.14 -21.98
CA ASN A 254 -48.78 21.38 -22.98
C ASN A 254 -50.29 21.42 -22.69
N LYS A 255 -50.70 21.26 -21.43
CA LYS A 255 -52.11 21.40 -21.01
C LYS A 255 -52.66 22.79 -21.33
N LYS A 256 -51.88 23.85 -21.09
CA LYS A 256 -52.27 25.22 -21.42
C LYS A 256 -52.44 25.42 -22.93
N VAL A 257 -51.55 24.85 -23.74
CA VAL A 257 -51.63 24.91 -25.22
C VAL A 257 -52.86 24.17 -25.74
N GLU A 258 -53.12 22.95 -25.27
CA GLU A 258 -54.31 22.16 -25.64
C GLU A 258 -55.60 22.90 -25.30
N ASN A 259 -55.68 23.51 -24.10
CA ASN A 259 -56.82 24.31 -23.71
C ASN A 259 -57.03 25.52 -24.63
N LEU A 260 -55.97 26.20 -25.04
CA LEU A 260 -56.04 27.33 -25.98
C LEU A 260 -56.46 26.91 -27.40
N GLN A 261 -56.10 25.68 -27.81
CA GLN A 261 -56.50 25.13 -29.10
C GLN A 261 -57.95 24.66 -29.11
N ASN A 262 -58.41 24.01 -28.03
CA ASN A 262 -59.79 23.52 -27.89
C ASN A 262 -60.82 24.61 -27.56
N SER A 263 -60.36 25.82 -27.18
CA SER A 263 -61.21 26.98 -26.92
C SER A 263 -61.45 27.85 -28.18
N LYS A 264 -61.04 27.38 -29.36
CA LYS A 264 -61.33 27.98 -30.67
C LYS A 264 -62.38 27.18 -31.42
#